data_AF-A0A7R9YNM9-F1
#
_entry.id   AF-A0A7R9YNM9-F1
#
_cell.length_a   1.000
_cell.length_b   1.000
_cell.length_c   1.000
_cell.angle_alpha   90.00
_cell.angle_beta   90.00
_cell.angle_gamma   90.00
#
_symmetry.space_group_name_H-M   'P 1'
#
loop_
_entity.id
_entity.type
_entity.pdbx_description
1 polymer ?
#
loop_
_entity_poly.entity_id
_entity_poly.type
_entity_poly.pdbx_seq_one_letter_code
_entity_poly.pdbx_strand_id
1 'polypeptide(L)'
;SDFLGKVRPAVLALARQLADVAGAEDEAHAVECVRASGLLGPLSLLLLEDMGAADKRLAYVALSVLVNLADVGGAPLVHEHGGLELMLGQLRSDDLSIRYYAVAGVQNMSANVECAMRVRGTPAERLLEAMLDAEHGQIARCAAGALANIRRA
;
A
#
# COMPACT_ATOMS: atom_id res chain seq x y z
N SER A 1 7.56 -19.48 -19.80
CA SER A 1 6.15 -19.12 -19.52
C SER A 1 6.15 -17.66 -19.11
N ASP A 2 5.53 -16.77 -19.88
CA ASP A 2 5.51 -15.32 -19.59
C ASP A 2 4.53 -15.01 -18.46
N PHE A 3 4.98 -15.24 -17.22
CA PHE A 3 4.22 -14.95 -16.01
C PHE A 3 3.88 -13.45 -15.93
N LEU A 4 4.84 -12.59 -16.26
CA LEU A 4 4.68 -11.14 -16.26
C LEU A 4 3.63 -10.67 -17.26
N GLY A 5 3.61 -11.22 -18.47
CA GLY A 5 2.62 -10.90 -19.50
C GLY A 5 1.20 -11.32 -19.14
N LYS A 6 1.02 -12.35 -18.29
CA LYS A 6 -0.29 -12.79 -17.81
C LYS A 6 -0.78 -12.00 -16.61
N VAL A 7 0.11 -11.64 -15.69
CA VAL A 7 -0.27 -10.96 -14.44
C VAL A 7 -0.48 -9.46 -14.66
N ARG A 8 0.30 -8.82 -15.55
CA ARG A 8 0.23 -7.37 -15.79
C ARG A 8 -1.17 -6.86 -16.19
N PRO A 9 -1.89 -7.46 -17.16
CA PRO A 9 -3.24 -7.02 -17.50
C PRO A 9 -4.22 -7.13 -16.33
N ALA A 10 -4.10 -8.20 -15.53
CA ALA A 10 -4.96 -8.43 -14.39
C ALA A 10 -4.72 -7.39 -13.27
N VAL A 11 -3.46 -7.05 -13.00
CA VAL A 11 -3.10 -5.99 -12.04
C VAL A 11 -3.61 -4.62 -12.49
N LEU A 12 -3.52 -4.30 -13.78
CA LEU A 12 -4.05 -3.05 -14.32
C LEU A 12 -5.59 -2.98 -14.26
N ALA A 13 -6.27 -4.11 -14.49
CA ALA A 13 -7.72 -4.19 -14.33
C ALA A 13 -8.13 -3.98 -12.87
N LEU A 14 -7.42 -4.62 -11.93
CA LEU A 14 -7.65 -4.49 -10.50
C LEU A 14 -7.44 -3.06 -10.01
N ALA A 15 -6.38 -2.40 -10.49
CA ALA A 15 -6.09 -0.99 -10.16
C ALA A 15 -7.23 -0.06 -10.58
N ARG A 16 -7.82 -0.28 -11.77
CA ARG A 16 -8.97 0.49 -12.24
C ARG A 16 -10.21 0.22 -11.40
N GLN A 17 -10.51 -1.05 -11.14
CA GLN A 17 -11.67 -1.42 -10.33
C GLN A 17 -11.61 -0.76 -8.95
N LEU A 18 -10.45 -0.82 -8.28
CA LEU A 18 -10.28 -0.23 -6.95
C LEU A 18 -10.24 1.31 -6.94
N ALA A 19 -9.96 1.96 -8.07
CA ALA A 19 -9.95 3.42 -8.14
C ALA A 19 -11.36 4.03 -8.13
N ASP A 20 -12.38 3.25 -8.52
CA ASP A 20 -13.76 3.71 -8.70
C ASP A 20 -14.71 3.20 -7.59
N VAL A 21 -14.18 2.59 -6.53
CA VAL A 21 -14.99 2.06 -5.41
C VAL A 21 -15.50 3.20 -4.53
N ALA A 22 -16.81 3.21 -4.24
CA ALA A 22 -17.41 4.20 -3.36
C ALA A 22 -18.51 3.61 -2.47
N GLY A 23 -18.36 3.72 -1.15
CA GLY A 23 -19.39 3.35 -0.19
C GLY A 23 -19.26 1.91 0.30
N ALA A 24 -19.74 1.67 1.53
CA ALA A 24 -19.40 0.48 2.31
C ALA A 24 -19.77 -0.87 1.65
N GLU A 25 -20.88 -0.95 0.92
CA GLU A 25 -21.29 -2.18 0.22
C GLU A 25 -20.35 -2.51 -0.95
N ASP A 26 -20.01 -1.50 -1.75
CA ASP A 26 -19.08 -1.62 -2.88
C ASP A 26 -17.65 -1.90 -2.40
N GLU A 27 -17.25 -1.30 -1.27
CA GLU A 27 -15.97 -1.54 -0.61
C GLU A 27 -15.83 -3.00 -0.15
N ALA A 28 -16.83 -3.53 0.56
CA ALA A 28 -16.83 -4.93 0.98
C ALA A 28 -16.81 -5.89 -0.21
N HIS A 29 -17.59 -5.59 -1.26
CA HIS A 29 -17.60 -6.36 -2.49
C HIS A 29 -16.23 -6.35 -3.18
N ALA A 30 -15.60 -5.18 -3.28
CA ALA A 30 -14.28 -5.03 -3.89
C ALA A 30 -13.22 -5.86 -3.15
N VAL A 31 -13.21 -5.84 -1.81
CA VAL A 31 -12.30 -6.65 -0.99
C VAL A 31 -12.48 -8.15 -1.27
N GLU A 32 -13.72 -8.62 -1.36
CA GLU A 32 -14.01 -10.03 -1.67
C GLU A 32 -13.59 -10.41 -3.11
N CYS A 33 -13.84 -9.54 -4.09
CA CYS A 33 -13.37 -9.75 -5.46
C CYS A 33 -11.84 -9.88 -5.51
N VAL A 34 -11.12 -9.03 -4.78
CA VAL A 34 -9.65 -9.11 -4.73
C VAL A 34 -9.21 -10.42 -4.08
N ARG A 35 -9.83 -10.81 -2.96
CA ARG A 35 -9.55 -12.09 -2.29
C ARG A 35 -9.74 -13.26 -3.23
N ALA A 36 -10.87 -13.32 -3.93
CA ALA A 36 -11.21 -14.38 -4.88
C ALA A 36 -10.28 -14.42 -6.10
N SER A 37 -9.68 -13.30 -6.49
CA SER A 37 -8.76 -13.23 -7.64
C SER A 37 -7.44 -13.98 -7.40
N GLY A 38 -7.01 -14.13 -6.14
CA GLY A 38 -5.70 -14.71 -5.80
C GLY A 38 -4.49 -13.91 -6.29
N LEU A 39 -4.68 -12.66 -6.74
CA LEU A 39 -3.64 -11.86 -7.40
C LEU A 39 -2.66 -11.15 -6.44
N LEU A 40 -2.96 -11.05 -5.14
CA LEU A 40 -2.12 -10.32 -4.19
C LEU A 40 -0.74 -10.94 -4.00
N GLY A 41 -0.64 -12.27 -3.92
CA GLY A 41 0.66 -12.96 -3.87
C GLY A 41 1.54 -12.65 -5.10
N PRO A 42 1.05 -12.89 -6.33
CA PRO A 42 1.73 -12.47 -7.55
C PRO A 42 2.10 -10.99 -7.59
N LEU A 43 1.22 -10.10 -7.12
CA LEU A 43 1.44 -8.65 -7.10
C LEU A 43 2.59 -8.27 -6.14
N SER A 44 2.65 -8.86 -4.95
CA SER A 44 3.75 -8.65 -4.01
C SER A 44 5.10 -9.10 -4.59
N LEU A 45 5.13 -10.22 -5.32
CA LEU A 45 6.34 -10.68 -6.01
C LEU A 45 6.76 -9.72 -7.13
N LEU A 46 5.80 -9.27 -7.95
CA LEU A 46 6.05 -8.29 -9.01
C LEU A 46 6.63 -6.99 -8.47
N LEU A 47 6.10 -6.49 -7.35
CA LEU A 47 6.63 -5.30 -6.69
C LEU A 47 8.10 -5.48 -6.33
N LEU A 48 8.45 -6.60 -5.71
CA LEU A 48 9.85 -6.84 -5.31
C LEU A 48 10.80 -6.87 -6.52
N GLU A 49 10.37 -7.44 -7.65
CA GLU A 49 11.14 -7.49 -8.88
C GLU A 49 11.27 -6.12 -9.56
N ASP A 50 10.16 -5.37 -9.68
CA ASP A 50 10.08 -4.12 -10.45
C ASP A 50 10.70 -2.92 -9.72
N MET A 51 10.84 -2.99 -8.39
CA MET A 51 11.42 -1.88 -7.61
C MET A 51 12.92 -1.67 -7.83
N GLY A 52 13.60 -2.65 -8.42
CA GLY A 52 14.95 -2.51 -8.95
C GLY A 52 15.03 -2.07 -10.42
N ALA A 53 13.89 -1.93 -11.11
CA ALA A 53 13.84 -1.63 -12.54
C ALA A 53 13.97 -0.12 -12.83
N ALA A 54 14.45 0.19 -14.04
CA ALA A 54 14.54 1.56 -14.53
C ALA A 54 13.15 2.17 -14.83
N ASP A 55 12.19 1.33 -15.23
CA ASP A 55 10.78 1.72 -15.39
C ASP A 55 9.98 1.17 -14.22
N LYS A 56 9.59 2.06 -13.29
CA LYS A 56 8.85 1.70 -12.07
C LYS A 56 7.34 1.72 -12.25
N ARG A 57 6.85 1.79 -13.49
CA ARG A 57 5.41 1.93 -13.78
C ARG A 57 4.57 0.80 -13.22
N LEU A 58 5.07 -0.42 -13.21
CA LEU A 58 4.32 -1.56 -12.68
C LEU A 58 4.31 -1.52 -11.15
N ALA A 59 5.43 -1.15 -10.52
CA ALA A 59 5.49 -0.93 -9.09
C ALA A 59 4.52 0.16 -8.61
N TYR A 60 4.37 1.26 -9.37
CA TYR A 60 3.37 2.28 -9.06
C TYR A 60 1.95 1.72 -9.06
N VAL A 61 1.59 0.99 -10.11
CA VAL A 61 0.25 0.39 -10.23
C VAL A 61 0.03 -0.60 -9.09
N ALA A 62 1.01 -1.45 -8.81
CA ALA A 62 0.90 -2.44 -7.76
C ALA A 62 0.80 -1.80 -6.36
N LEU A 63 1.60 -0.77 -6.05
CA LEU A 63 1.44 0.01 -4.82
C LEU A 63 0.06 0.66 -4.74
N SER A 64 -0.44 1.28 -5.82
CA SER A 64 -1.77 1.89 -5.82
C SER A 64 -2.88 0.88 -5.54
N VAL A 65 -2.77 -0.36 -6.05
CA VAL A 65 -3.71 -1.44 -5.73
C VAL A 65 -3.70 -1.73 -4.24
N LEU A 66 -2.52 -1.89 -3.62
CA LEU A 66 -2.42 -2.18 -2.20
C LEU A 66 -2.94 -1.02 -1.33
N VAL A 67 -2.64 0.23 -1.72
CA VAL A 67 -3.08 1.44 -1.01
C VAL A 67 -4.59 1.59 -1.08
N ASN A 68 -5.19 1.48 -2.28
CA ASN A 68 -6.63 1.59 -2.46
C ASN A 68 -7.35 0.44 -1.77
N LEU A 69 -6.82 -0.78 -1.85
CA LEU A 69 -7.38 -1.93 -1.14
C LEU A 69 -7.38 -1.72 0.37
N ALA A 70 -6.29 -1.18 0.93
CA ALA A 70 -6.21 -0.85 2.35
C ALA A 70 -7.21 0.26 2.74
N ASP A 71 -7.45 1.22 1.86
CA ASP A 71 -8.41 2.32 2.05
C ASP A 71 -9.85 1.80 2.20
N VAL A 72 -10.23 0.85 1.34
CA VAL A 72 -11.58 0.25 1.31
C VAL A 72 -11.77 -0.91 2.29
N GLY A 73 -10.99 -0.93 3.38
CA GLY A 73 -11.11 -1.92 4.47
C GLY A 73 -10.39 -3.26 4.23
N GLY A 74 -9.65 -3.39 3.12
CA GLY A 74 -8.86 -4.59 2.80
C GLY A 74 -7.51 -4.70 3.54
N ALA A 75 -7.24 -3.86 4.55
CA ALA A 75 -5.97 -3.87 5.28
C ALA A 75 -5.56 -5.25 5.85
N PRO A 76 -6.46 -6.07 6.46
CA PRO A 76 -6.09 -7.42 6.91
C PRO A 76 -5.61 -8.31 5.76
N LEU A 77 -6.30 -8.26 4.62
CA LEU A 77 -5.94 -9.03 3.43
C LEU A 77 -4.59 -8.56 2.83
N VAL A 78 -4.35 -7.25 2.79
CA VAL A 78 -3.04 -6.70 2.39
C VAL A 78 -1.95 -7.17 3.34
N HIS A 79 -2.23 -7.22 4.65
CA HIS A 79 -1.28 -7.69 5.66
C HIS A 79 -0.95 -9.17 5.49
N GLU A 80 -1.95 -10.03 5.28
CA GLU A 80 -1.80 -11.48 5.03
C GLU A 80 -0.82 -11.78 3.88
N HIS A 81 -0.72 -10.87 2.90
CA HIS A 81 0.15 -10.99 1.73
C HIS A 81 1.46 -10.14 1.82
N GLY A 82 1.82 -9.68 3.01
CA GLY A 82 3.07 -8.94 3.26
C GLY A 82 3.10 -7.52 2.71
N GLY A 83 1.94 -6.94 2.37
CA GLY A 83 1.84 -5.62 1.78
C GLY A 83 2.30 -4.50 2.72
N LEU A 84 2.11 -4.65 4.04
CA LEU A 84 2.62 -3.69 5.03
C LEU A 84 4.15 -3.61 4.97
N GLU A 85 4.83 -4.75 5.04
CA GLU A 85 6.29 -4.82 4.99
C GLU A 85 6.84 -4.24 3.68
N LEU A 86 6.15 -4.48 2.55
CA LEU A 86 6.48 -3.85 1.27
C LEU A 86 6.41 -2.33 1.36
N MET A 87 5.30 -1.76 1.86
CA MET A 87 5.14 -0.31 2.01
C MET A 87 6.18 0.29 2.96
N LEU A 88 6.46 -0.37 4.09
CA LEU A 88 7.47 0.08 5.05
C LEU A 88 8.86 0.14 4.42
N GLY A 89 9.20 -0.84 3.56
CA GLY A 89 10.44 -0.83 2.79
C GLY A 89 10.59 0.37 1.85
N GLN A 90 9.47 0.97 1.44
CA GLN A 90 9.44 2.08 0.47
C GLN A 90 9.35 3.47 1.07
N LEU A 91 9.29 3.58 2.40
CA LEU A 91 9.35 4.87 3.10
C LEU A 91 10.62 5.67 2.79
N ARG A 92 11.70 5.00 2.38
CA ARG A 92 12.97 5.66 2.02
C ARG A 92 13.19 5.81 0.52
N SER A 93 12.23 5.45 -0.33
CA SER A 93 12.40 5.51 -1.79
C SER A 93 12.75 6.92 -2.25
N ASP A 94 13.80 7.08 -3.06
CA ASP A 94 14.18 8.38 -3.65
C ASP A 94 13.17 8.87 -4.70
N ASP A 95 12.26 7.99 -5.13
CA ASP A 95 11.13 8.34 -5.94
C ASP A 95 10.01 8.89 -5.05
N LEU A 96 9.69 10.17 -5.24
CA LEU A 96 8.72 10.91 -4.43
C LEU A 96 7.32 10.29 -4.49
N SER A 97 6.89 9.83 -5.65
CA SER A 97 5.55 9.28 -5.85
C SER A 97 5.45 7.89 -5.19
N ILE A 98 6.50 7.07 -5.29
CA ILE A 98 6.57 5.79 -4.57
C ILE A 98 6.53 6.03 -3.07
N ARG A 99 7.33 6.99 -2.58
CA ARG A 99 7.35 7.35 -1.16
C ARG A 99 5.99 7.84 -0.69
N TYR A 100 5.30 8.65 -1.50
CA TYR A 100 3.93 9.09 -1.22
C TYR A 100 2.98 7.90 -1.06
N TYR A 101 2.91 6.99 -2.03
CA TYR A 101 2.05 5.81 -1.94
C TYR A 101 2.42 4.91 -0.77
N ALA A 102 3.70 4.76 -0.45
CA ALA A 102 4.15 4.01 0.71
C ALA A 102 3.61 4.61 2.02
N VAL A 103 3.71 5.93 2.20
CA VAL A 103 3.24 6.61 3.42
C VAL A 103 1.71 6.60 3.50
N ALA A 104 1.01 6.83 2.38
CA ALA A 104 -0.45 6.73 2.30
C ALA A 104 -0.93 5.32 2.62
N GLY A 105 -0.26 4.31 2.09
CA GLY A 105 -0.53 2.91 2.41
C GLY A 105 -0.34 2.61 3.90
N VAL A 106 0.78 3.03 4.49
CA VAL A 106 1.02 2.85 5.93
C VAL A 106 -0.04 3.58 6.77
N GLN A 107 -0.51 4.75 6.36
CA GLN A 107 -1.64 5.44 7.01
C GLN A 107 -2.89 4.58 7.02
N ASN A 108 -3.29 4.06 5.85
CA ASN A 108 -4.50 3.25 5.67
C ASN A 108 -4.39 1.93 6.44
N MET A 109 -3.25 1.25 6.34
CA MET A 109 -2.98 0.02 7.08
C MET A 109 -3.03 0.25 8.58
N SER A 110 -2.50 1.36 9.08
CA SER A 110 -2.46 1.66 10.52
C SER A 110 -3.84 1.92 11.13
N ALA A 111 -4.90 2.11 10.33
CA ALA A 111 -6.27 2.12 10.85
C ALA A 111 -6.67 0.76 11.47
N ASN A 112 -6.01 -0.33 11.05
CA ASN A 112 -6.08 -1.63 11.69
C ASN A 112 -5.07 -1.72 12.86
N VAL A 113 -5.56 -2.14 14.04
CA VAL A 113 -4.78 -2.19 15.29
C VAL A 113 -3.55 -3.11 15.19
N GLU A 114 -3.68 -4.27 14.55
CA GLU A 114 -2.56 -5.20 14.40
C GLU A 114 -1.44 -4.57 13.56
N CYS A 115 -1.80 -3.95 12.44
CA CYS A 115 -0.85 -3.26 11.59
C CYS A 115 -0.18 -2.07 12.30
N ALA A 116 -0.95 -1.27 13.04
CA ALA A 116 -0.43 -0.18 13.85
C ALA A 116 0.61 -0.66 14.88
N MET A 117 0.30 -1.75 15.60
CA MET A 117 1.19 -2.33 16.60
C MET A 117 2.49 -2.88 16.00
N ARG A 118 2.47 -3.34 14.75
CA ARG A 118 3.70 -3.77 14.04
C ARG A 118 4.62 -2.60 13.69
N VAL A 119 4.10 -1.38 13.55
CA VAL A 119 4.90 -0.18 13.24
C VAL A 119 5.39 0.50 14.53
N ARG A 120 4.62 0.42 15.61
CA ARG A 120 4.93 1.06 16.89
C ARG A 120 6.29 0.63 17.46
N GLY A 121 7.09 1.59 17.90
CA GLY A 121 8.43 1.42 18.45
C GLY A 121 9.50 1.07 17.41
N THR A 122 9.13 0.90 16.13
CA THR A 122 10.08 0.48 15.09
C THR A 122 10.82 1.67 14.47
N PRO A 123 11.91 1.43 13.71
CA PRO A 123 12.54 2.48 12.90
C PRO A 123 11.60 3.14 11.89
N ALA A 124 10.53 2.45 11.47
CA ALA A 124 9.57 3.02 10.53
C ALA A 124 8.71 4.12 11.18
N GLU A 125 8.32 3.97 12.46
CA GLU A 125 7.63 5.05 13.19
C GLU A 125 8.48 6.32 13.23
N ARG A 126 9.78 6.19 13.54
CA ARG A 126 10.71 7.34 13.53
C ARG A 126 10.87 7.97 12.15
N LEU A 127 10.77 7.18 11.08
CA LEU A 127 10.77 7.72 9.72
C LEU A 127 9.52 8.55 9.44
N LEU A 128 8.36 8.08 9.88
CA LEU A 128 7.11 8.85 9.77
C LEU A 128 7.20 10.14 10.58
N GLU A 129 7.81 10.13 11.77
CA GLU A 129 8.05 11.35 12.56
C GLU A 129 8.93 12.34 11.81
N ALA A 130 10.03 11.90 11.21
CA ALA A 130 10.88 12.76 10.40
C ALA A 130 10.19 13.31 9.13
N MET A 131 9.19 12.58 8.60
CA MET A 131 8.41 13.03 7.45
C MET A 131 7.39 14.12 7.78
N LEU A 132 7.13 14.41 9.07
CA LEU A 132 6.29 15.55 9.46
C LEU A 132 6.89 16.88 9.01
N ASP A 133 8.22 16.96 8.96
CA ASP A 133 8.97 18.11 8.49
C ASP A 133 9.27 18.07 6.98
N ALA A 134 8.68 17.12 6.24
CA ALA A 134 8.90 17.01 4.81
C ALA A 134 8.32 18.23 4.06
N GLU A 135 9.07 18.73 3.08
CA GLU A 135 8.63 19.84 2.21
C GLU A 135 7.34 19.49 1.43
N HIS A 136 7.12 18.20 1.17
CA HIS A 136 5.93 17.74 0.46
C HIS A 136 4.73 17.56 1.40
N GLY A 137 3.83 18.55 1.41
CA GLY A 137 2.70 18.62 2.34
C GLY A 137 1.75 17.41 2.34
N GLN A 138 1.62 16.68 1.23
CA GLN A 138 0.83 15.44 1.21
C GLN A 138 1.51 14.30 1.99
N ILE A 139 2.84 14.17 1.89
CA ILE A 139 3.59 13.15 2.62
C ILE A 139 3.52 13.44 4.12
N ALA A 140 3.74 14.69 4.52
CA ALA A 140 3.62 15.11 5.91
C ALA A 140 2.21 14.83 6.48
N ARG A 141 1.16 15.09 5.69
CA ARG A 141 -0.22 14.80 6.10
C ARG A 141 -0.48 13.31 6.29
N CYS A 142 -0.06 12.47 5.34
CA CYS A 142 -0.22 11.03 5.47
C CYS A 142 0.60 10.47 6.65
N ALA A 143 1.82 10.96 6.85
CA ALA A 143 2.65 10.58 7.99
C ALA A 143 1.99 10.96 9.33
N ALA A 144 1.41 12.15 9.43
CA ALA A 144 0.64 12.57 10.60
C ALA A 144 -0.58 11.66 10.85
N GLY A 145 -1.30 11.29 9.79
CA GLY A 145 -2.42 10.35 9.88
C GLY A 145 -1.99 8.96 10.35
N ALA A 146 -0.91 8.43 9.79
CA ALA A 146 -0.33 7.15 10.20
C ALA A 146 0.07 7.17 11.69
N LEU A 147 0.81 8.19 12.12
CA LEU A 147 1.22 8.35 13.52
C LEU A 147 0.03 8.51 14.48
N ALA A 148 -1.02 9.22 14.07
CA ALA A 148 -2.23 9.35 14.86
C ALA A 148 -2.90 7.98 15.07
N ASN A 149 -2.96 7.16 14.02
CA ASN A 149 -3.50 5.81 14.11
C ASN A 149 -2.61 4.90 14.99
N ILE A 150 -1.29 4.93 14.80
CA ILE A 150 -0.32 4.15 15.58
C ILE A 150 -0.40 4.46 17.08
N ARG A 151 -0.58 5.72 17.44
CA ARG A 151 -0.66 6.16 18.86
C ARG A 151 -1.97 5.79 19.55
N ARG A 152 -3.03 5.54 18.77
CA ARG A 152 -4.35 5.12 19.28
C ARG A 152 -4.46 3.61 19.48
N ALA A 153 -3.55 2.84 18.89
CA ALA A 153 -3.51 1.38 18.96
C ALA A 153 -2.95 0.86 20.30
#